data_AF-A0A0F9MCG1-F1
#
_entry.id   AF-A0A0F9MCG1-F1
#
_cell.length_a   1.000
_cell.length_b   1.000
_cell.length_c   1.000
_cell.angle_alpha   90.00
_cell.angle_beta   90.00
_cell.angle_gamma   90.00
#
_symmetry.space_group_name_H-M   'P 1'
#
loop_
_entity.id
_entity.type
_entity.pdbx_description
1 polymer ?
#
loop_
_entity_poly.entity_id
_entity_poly.type
_entity_poly.pdbx_seq_one_letter_code
_entity_poly.pdbx_strand_id
1 'polypeptide(L)'
;DHGLDLGQIAEATIAKAAALSSDARFAAISASAVAHIAPTTTPPAPVYSVADADGTRLAEVKETARAVTFKLSKTDTPEFTRWLRDNAEPELRRLYETWKAAQQRG
;
A
#
# COMPACT_ATOMS: atom_id res chain seq x y z
N ASP A 1 -9.13 -3.76 20.57
CA ASP A 1 -10.43 -4.27 20.10
C ASP A 1 -10.45 -4.13 18.58
N HIS A 2 -10.67 -5.23 17.84
CA HIS A 2 -10.63 -5.23 16.37
C HIS A 2 -12.00 -5.03 15.71
N GLY A 3 -13.04 -4.69 16.50
CA GLY A 3 -14.41 -4.50 15.98
C GLY A 3 -15.00 -5.76 15.34
N LEU A 4 -14.55 -6.94 15.75
CA LEU A 4 -14.99 -8.23 15.18
C LEU A 4 -16.39 -8.58 15.69
N ASP A 5 -17.33 -8.78 14.77
CA ASP A 5 -18.60 -9.43 15.08
C ASP A 5 -18.41 -10.95 15.07
N LEU A 6 -18.03 -11.49 16.22
CA LEU A 6 -17.83 -12.94 16.39
C LEU A 6 -19.12 -13.73 16.17
N GLY A 7 -20.29 -13.13 16.40
CA GLY A 7 -21.59 -13.75 16.14
C GLY A 7 -21.80 -13.98 14.65
N GLN A 8 -21.54 -12.95 13.84
CA GLN A 8 -21.64 -13.04 12.38
C GLN A 8 -20.61 -14.03 11.80
N ILE A 9 -19.36 -14.00 12.29
CA ILE A 9 -18.30 -14.92 11.84
C ILE A 9 -18.67 -16.37 12.19
N ALA A 10 -19.21 -16.61 13.38
CA ALA A 10 -19.66 -17.93 13.79
C ALA A 10 -20.83 -18.43 12.93
N GLU A 11 -21.85 -17.61 12.68
CA GLU A 11 -23.02 -18.00 11.89
C GLU A 11 -22.66 -18.35 10.44
N ALA A 12 -21.85 -17.52 9.79
CA ALA A 12 -21.38 -17.76 8.43
C ALA A 12 -20.48 -19.01 8.31
N THR A 13 -19.74 -19.34 9.37
CA THR A 13 -18.83 -20.50 9.39
C THR A 13 -19.57 -21.79 9.77
N ILE A 14 -20.47 -21.74 10.75
CA ILE A 14 -21.29 -22.89 11.18
C ILE A 14 -22.19 -23.36 10.04
N ALA A 15 -22.76 -22.46 9.25
CA ALA A 15 -23.55 -22.83 8.07
C ALA A 15 -22.77 -23.68 7.05
N LYS A 16 -21.46 -23.43 6.91
CA LYS A 16 -20.56 -24.17 6.00
C LYS A 16 -19.91 -25.40 6.63
N ALA A 17 -19.87 -25.44 7.97
CA ALA A 17 -19.20 -26.45 8.76
C ALA A 17 -20.19 -27.34 9.56
N ALA A 18 -21.48 -27.29 9.25
CA ALA A 18 -22.54 -27.92 10.03
C ALA A 18 -22.37 -29.45 10.17
N ALA A 19 -21.75 -30.09 9.19
CA ALA A 19 -21.46 -31.53 9.18
C ALA A 19 -20.15 -31.90 9.92
N LEU A 20 -19.41 -30.93 10.45
CA LEU A 20 -18.14 -31.16 11.14
C LEU A 20 -18.33 -31.41 12.64
N SER A 21 -17.34 -32.09 13.25
CA SER A 21 -17.28 -32.25 14.70
C SER A 21 -17.17 -30.88 15.42
N SER A 22 -17.47 -30.86 16.71
CA SER A 22 -17.39 -29.63 17.51
C SER A 22 -16.02 -28.96 17.41
N ASP A 23 -14.94 -29.73 17.54
CA ASP A 23 -13.57 -29.22 17.47
C ASP A 23 -13.22 -28.69 16.08
N ALA A 24 -13.68 -29.37 15.02
CA ALA A 24 -13.46 -28.92 13.66
C ALA A 24 -14.24 -27.63 13.34
N ARG A 25 -15.45 -27.45 13.91
CA ARG A 25 -16.19 -26.18 13.81
C ARG A 25 -15.48 -25.06 14.56
N PHE A 26 -14.97 -25.32 15.77
CA PHE A 26 -14.20 -24.34 16.53
C PHE A 26 -12.92 -23.93 15.79
N ALA A 27 -12.19 -24.89 15.23
CA ALA A 27 -11.01 -24.63 14.41
C ALA A 27 -11.33 -23.75 13.20
N ALA A 28 -12.45 -24.01 12.51
CA ALA A 28 -12.89 -23.21 11.37
C ALA A 28 -13.25 -21.77 11.76
N ILE A 29 -13.95 -21.58 12.89
CA ILE A 29 -14.31 -20.23 13.39
C ILE A 29 -13.04 -19.47 13.80
N SER A 30 -12.13 -20.13 14.53
CA SER A 30 -10.84 -19.57 14.93
C SER A 30 -10.02 -19.12 13.71
N ALA A 31 -9.92 -19.98 12.69
CA ALA A 31 -9.23 -19.65 11.45
C ALA A 31 -9.88 -18.46 10.72
N SER A 32 -11.21 -18.40 10.69
CA SER A 32 -11.97 -17.31 10.06
C SER A 32 -11.75 -15.97 10.79
N ALA A 33 -11.75 -15.98 12.13
CA ALA A 33 -11.45 -14.81 12.93
C ALA A 33 -10.01 -14.31 12.72
N VAL A 34 -9.03 -15.23 12.66
CA VAL A 34 -7.62 -14.90 12.36
C VAL A 34 -7.50 -14.32 10.94
N ALA A 35 -8.23 -14.85 9.96
CA ALA A 35 -8.22 -14.32 8.59
C ALA A 35 -8.81 -12.90 8.50
N HIS A 36 -9.79 -12.55 9.34
CA HIS A 36 -10.40 -11.20 9.35
C HIS A 36 -9.46 -10.12 9.88
N ILE A 37 -8.51 -10.49 10.74
CA ILE A 37 -7.49 -9.57 11.25
C ILE A 37 -6.16 -9.66 10.50
N ALA A 38 -6.02 -10.66 9.62
CA ALA A 38 -4.83 -10.81 8.80
C ALA A 38 -4.75 -9.64 7.81
N PRO A 39 -3.59 -8.98 7.67
CA PRO A 39 -3.41 -7.93 6.69
C PRO A 39 -3.67 -8.51 5.30
N THR A 40 -4.67 -7.94 4.60
CA THR A 40 -4.99 -8.35 3.24
C THR A 40 -3.77 -8.08 2.37
N THR A 41 -3.17 -9.13 1.80
CA THR A 41 -2.10 -9.01 0.83
C THR A 41 -2.66 -8.36 -0.42
N THR A 42 -2.61 -7.03 -0.47
CA THR A 42 -2.99 -6.27 -1.65
C THR A 42 -2.02 -6.66 -2.77
N PRO A 43 -2.52 -7.02 -3.98
CA PRO A 43 -1.64 -7.31 -5.11
C PRO A 43 -0.66 -6.16 -5.33
N PRO A 44 0.59 -6.46 -5.70
CA PRO A 44 1.63 -5.45 -5.82
C PRO A 44 1.17 -4.38 -6.82
N ALA A 45 1.09 -3.14 -6.34
CA ALA A 45 0.73 -2.02 -7.17
C ALA A 45 1.70 -1.87 -8.35
N PRO A 46 1.22 -1.39 -9.52
CA PRO A 46 2.08 -1.14 -10.67
C PRO A 46 3.24 -0.22 -10.26
N VAL A 47 4.45 -0.67 -10.55
CA VAL A 47 5.68 0.08 -10.27
C VAL A 47 6.11 0.74 -11.56
N TYR A 48 6.10 2.07 -11.60
CA TYR A 48 6.61 2.83 -12.73
C TYR A 48 8.09 3.17 -12.49
N SER A 49 8.95 2.98 -13.48
CA SER A 49 10.34 3.42 -13.39
C SER A 49 10.51 4.76 -14.09
N VAL A 50 11.06 5.73 -13.39
CA VAL A 50 11.50 7.01 -13.94
C VAL A 50 12.98 6.86 -14.28
N ALA A 51 13.30 7.08 -15.55
CA ALA A 51 14.68 7.08 -16.05
C ALA A 51 14.97 8.43 -16.71
N ASP A 52 16.25 8.82 -16.66
CA ASP A 52 16.79 9.93 -17.43
C ASP A 52 16.84 9.56 -18.93
N ALA A 53 17.08 10.55 -19.80
CA ALA A 53 17.18 10.36 -21.25
C ALA A 53 18.26 9.32 -21.64
N ASP A 54 19.33 9.23 -20.86
CA ASP A 54 20.43 8.29 -21.06
C ASP A 54 20.14 6.89 -20.48
N GLY A 55 18.93 6.65 -19.96
CA GLY A 55 18.50 5.37 -19.38
C GLY A 55 18.89 5.18 -17.91
N THR A 56 19.58 6.14 -17.30
CA THR A 56 19.92 6.11 -15.87
C THR A 56 18.66 6.12 -15.03
N ARG A 57 18.53 5.17 -14.10
CA ARG A 57 17.35 5.06 -13.24
C ARG A 57 17.35 6.14 -12.15
N LEU A 58 16.30 6.96 -12.14
CA LEU A 58 16.12 8.03 -11.16
C LEU A 58 15.26 7.59 -9.98
N ALA A 59 14.11 6.97 -10.24
CA ALA A 59 13.19 6.52 -9.19
C ALA A 59 12.26 5.40 -9.62
N GLU A 60 11.75 4.65 -8.64
CA GLU A 60 10.54 3.82 -8.74
C GLU A 60 9.36 4.59 -8.15
N VAL A 61 8.26 4.70 -8.89
CA VAL A 61 7.00 5.23 -8.39
C VAL A 61 6.10 4.07 -8.03
N LYS A 62 5.63 4.07 -6.78
CA LYS A 62 4.70 3.08 -6.27
C LYS A 62 3.44 3.80 -5.83
N GLU A 63 2.32 3.46 -6.45
CA GLU A 63 1.02 4.00 -6.07
C GLU A 63 0.30 3.01 -5.16
N THR A 64 -0.43 3.53 -4.18
CA THR A 64 -1.31 2.73 -3.32
C THR A 64 -2.62 3.49 -3.16
N ALA A 65 -3.64 2.86 -2.59
CA ALA A 65 -4.92 3.52 -2.34
C ALA A 65 -4.82 4.79 -1.46
N ARG A 66 -3.70 5.00 -0.74
CA ARG A 66 -3.54 6.12 0.20
C ARG A 66 -2.35 7.03 -0.09
N ALA A 67 -1.43 6.62 -0.95
CA ALA A 67 -0.15 7.31 -1.12
C ALA A 67 0.51 6.99 -2.46
N VAL A 68 1.26 7.97 -2.96
CA VAL A 68 2.24 7.80 -4.04
C VAL A 68 3.63 7.94 -3.43
N THR A 69 4.48 6.94 -3.63
CA THR A 69 5.84 6.88 -3.08
C THR A 69 6.86 6.89 -4.20
N PHE A 70 7.81 7.82 -4.14
CA PHE A 70 9.01 7.82 -4.97
C PHE A 70 10.15 7.16 -4.22
N LYS A 71 10.65 6.05 -4.74
CA LYS A 71 11.79 5.33 -4.18
C LYS A 71 13.01 5.58 -5.05
N LEU A 72 13.99 6.24 -4.47
CA LEU A 72 15.26 6.55 -5.13
C LEU A 72 16.32 5.52 -4.78
N SER A 73 17.15 5.20 -5.76
CA SER A 73 18.24 4.24 -5.60
C SER A 73 19.50 4.95 -5.12
N LYS A 74 19.96 4.58 -3.91
CA LYS A 74 21.25 5.07 -3.37
C LYS A 74 22.46 4.53 -4.13
N THR A 75 22.28 3.54 -5.02
CA THR A 75 23.36 2.97 -5.82
C THR A 75 23.40 3.55 -7.22
N ASP A 76 22.25 3.74 -7.85
CA ASP A 76 22.20 4.17 -9.25
C ASP A 76 22.48 5.67 -9.37
N THR A 77 21.92 6.47 -8.46
CA THR A 77 22.11 7.93 -8.43
C THR A 77 22.32 8.44 -6.99
N PRO A 78 23.48 8.16 -6.37
CA PRO A 78 23.75 8.48 -4.97
C PRO A 78 23.70 10.00 -4.68
N GLU A 79 24.29 10.80 -5.56
CA GLU A 79 24.35 12.27 -5.38
C GLU A 79 22.97 12.91 -5.57
N PHE A 80 22.20 12.49 -6.58
CA PHE A 80 20.82 12.95 -6.76
C PHE A 80 19.93 12.56 -5.59
N THR A 81 20.04 11.32 -5.10
CA THR A 81 19.28 10.84 -3.93
C THR A 81 19.58 11.69 -2.69
N ARG A 82 20.85 12.07 -2.49
CA ARG A 82 21.27 12.95 -1.39
C ARG A 82 20.69 14.34 -1.55
N TRP A 83 20.88 14.93 -2.73
CA TRP A 83 20.38 16.26 -3.04
C TRP A 83 18.87 16.35 -2.87
N LEU A 84 18.10 15.39 -3.39
CA LEU A 84 16.64 15.40 -3.27
C LEU A 84 16.19 15.30 -1.82
N ARG A 85 16.85 14.47 -1.00
CA ARG A 85 16.55 14.41 0.44
C ARG A 85 16.74 15.77 1.11
N ASP A 86 17.85 16.44 0.81
CA ASP A 86 18.21 17.71 1.43
C ASP A 86 17.34 18.88 0.92
N ASN A 87 16.74 18.73 -0.27
CA ASN A 87 15.88 19.72 -0.92
C ASN A 87 14.40 19.28 -1.05
N ALA A 88 13.99 18.22 -0.35
CA ALA A 88 12.70 17.57 -0.56
C ALA A 88 11.52 18.52 -0.33
N GLU A 89 11.55 19.25 0.79
CA GLU A 89 10.49 20.19 1.15
C GLU A 89 10.34 21.36 0.16
N PRO A 90 11.39 22.13 -0.16
CA PRO A 90 11.25 23.25 -1.09
C PRO A 90 10.88 22.78 -2.50
N GLU A 91 11.41 21.66 -2.99
CA GLU A 91 11.04 21.13 -4.31
C GLU A 91 9.60 20.62 -4.36
N LEU A 92 9.13 19.93 -3.32
CA LEU A 92 7.74 19.47 -3.26
C LEU A 92 6.77 20.67 -3.22
N ARG A 93 7.10 21.71 -2.48
CA ARG A 93 6.33 22.97 -2.46
C ARG A 93 6.30 23.63 -3.83
N ARG A 94 7.43 23.69 -4.53
CA ARG A 94 7.52 24.25 -5.88
C ARG A 94 6.64 23.48 -6.88
N LEU A 95 6.64 22.15 -6.80
CA LEU A 95 5.78 21.30 -7.64
C LEU A 95 4.30 21.55 -7.35
N TYR A 96 3.92 21.65 -6.07
CA TYR A 96 2.54 21.91 -5.67
C TYR A 96 2.05 23.27 -6.19
N GLU A 97 2.83 24.34 -6.03
CA GLU A 97 2.46 25.67 -6.55
C GLU A 97 2.38 25.68 -8.08
N THR A 98 3.26 24.96 -8.77
CA THR A 98 3.21 24.83 -10.25
C THR A 98 1.90 24.17 -10.70
N TRP A 99 1.53 23.07 -10.04
CA TRP A 99 0.27 22.38 -10.31
C TRP A 99 -0.94 23.29 -10.02
N LYS A 100 -0.95 23.97 -8.87
CA LYS A 100 -2.01 24.89 -8.47
C LYS A 100 -2.20 26.03 -9.49
N ALA A 101 -1.11 26.63 -9.96
CA ALA A 101 -1.15 27.67 -10.99
C ALA A 101 -1.68 27.15 -12.33
N ALA A 102 -1.37 25.89 -12.69
CA ALA A 102 -1.92 25.26 -13.90
C ALA A 102 -3.43 25.01 -13.79
N GLN A 103 -3.93 24.60 -12.63
CA GLN A 103 -5.36 24.39 -12.39
C GLN A 103 -6.17 25.69 -12.43
N GLN A 104 -5.58 26.83 -12.06
CA GLN A 104 -6.26 28.13 -12.09
C GLN A 104 -6.33 28.77 -13.49
N ARG A 105 -5.60 28.22 -14.46
CA ARG A 105 -5.56 28.70 -15.85
C ARG A 105 -6.48 27.90 -16.79
N GLY A 106 -7.07 26.81 -16.32
CA GLY A 106 -8.09 26.02 -17.03
C GLY A 106 -9.48 26.41 -16.58
#